data_AF-A0A448MKS9-F1
#
_entry.id   AF-A0A448MKS9-F1
#
_cell.length_a   1.000
_cell.length_b   1.000
_cell.length_c   1.000
_cell.angle_alpha   90.00
_cell.angle_beta   90.00
_cell.angle_gamma   90.00
#
_symmetry.space_group_name_H-M   'P 1'
#
loop_
_entity.id
_entity.type
_entity.pdbx_description
1 polymer ?
#
loop_
_entity_poly.entity_id
_entity_poly.type
_entity_poly.pdbx_seq_one_letter_code
_entity_poly.pdbx_strand_id
1 'polypeptide(L)'
;MSGLNNSQVPIYIINLEKSTDRKAYMQAQFDSLFDHNSMQEIYFFTGINGKENPNHPLFKRYNNKKRLNVKGYPLTLSQLGCYASHYSMWEKCVELNQPIIILEDDAKFKNNF
;
A
#
# COMPACT_ATOMS: atom_id res chain seq x y z
N MET A 1 3.42 -29.64 19.46
CA MET A 1 3.65 -28.38 20.19
C MET A 1 4.39 -27.43 19.26
N SER A 2 3.65 -26.55 18.58
CA SER A 2 4.20 -25.33 18.01
C SER A 2 3.21 -24.25 18.42
N GLY A 3 3.59 -23.45 19.40
CA GLY A 3 2.81 -22.28 19.78
C GLY A 3 2.61 -21.44 18.53
N LEU A 4 1.35 -21.15 18.20
CA LEU A 4 1.05 -20.11 17.23
C LEU A 4 1.64 -18.83 17.81
N ASN A 5 2.79 -18.40 17.30
CA ASN A 5 3.26 -17.04 17.49
C ASN A 5 2.17 -16.16 16.89
N ASN A 6 1.37 -15.56 17.75
CA ASN A 6 0.26 -14.69 17.38
C ASN A 6 0.81 -13.32 16.97
N SER A 7 1.75 -13.32 16.01
CA SER A 7 2.31 -12.10 15.45
C SER A 7 1.19 -11.38 14.71
N GLN A 8 0.99 -10.11 15.04
CA GLN A 8 0.02 -9.27 14.33
C GLN A 8 0.41 -9.18 12.85
N VAL A 9 -0.59 -9.12 11.97
CA VAL A 9 -0.36 -9.00 10.53
C VAL A 9 0.28 -7.63 10.26
N PRO A 10 1.45 -7.57 9.60
CA PRO A 10 2.11 -6.30 9.30
C PRO A 10 1.25 -5.37 8.43
N ILE A 11 1.23 -4.08 8.75
CA ILE A 11 0.47 -3.07 8.00
C ILE A 11 1.45 -2.19 7.20
N TYR A 12 1.24 -2.11 5.89
CA TYR A 12 1.97 -1.24 4.98
C TYR A 12 1.05 -0.14 4.46
N ILE A 13 1.51 1.10 4.56
CA ILE A 13 0.80 2.28 4.06
C ILE A 13 1.54 2.79 2.82
N ILE A 14 0.85 2.80 1.69
CA ILE A 14 1.35 3.40 0.45
C ILE A 14 1.19 4.91 0.59
N ASN A 15 2.30 5.63 0.64
CA ASN A 15 2.35 7.08 0.75
C ASN A 15 3.40 7.63 -0.20
N LEU A 16 3.05 8.65 -0.99
CA LEU A 16 4.07 9.35 -1.78
C LEU A 16 4.95 10.17 -0.84
N GLU A 17 6.26 10.18 -1.06
CA GLU A 17 7.24 10.89 -0.21
C GLU A 17 6.87 12.35 0.09
N LYS A 18 6.36 13.05 -0.92
CA LYS A 18 5.90 14.46 -0.80
C LYS A 18 4.59 14.66 -0.03
N SER A 19 3.86 13.59 0.30
CA SER A 19 2.56 13.65 0.96
C SER A 19 2.70 13.59 2.47
N THR A 20 3.46 14.54 3.03
CA THR A 20 3.80 14.61 4.46
C THR A 20 2.58 14.74 5.35
N ASP A 21 1.59 15.54 4.94
CA ASP A 21 0.37 15.76 5.73
C ASP A 21 -0.47 14.47 5.84
N ARG A 22 -0.55 13.70 4.74
CA ARG A 22 -1.24 12.40 4.74
C ARG A 22 -0.51 11.35 5.56
N LYS A 23 0.83 11.36 5.52
CA LYS A 23 1.65 10.53 6.38
C LYS A 23 1.39 10.83 7.87
N ALA A 24 1.40 12.11 8.24
CA ALA A 24 1.10 12.56 9.60
C ALA A 24 -0.35 12.20 10.02
N TYR A 25 -1.31 12.35 9.11
CA TYR A 25 -2.70 11.96 9.33
C TYR A 25 -2.84 10.45 9.62
N MET A 26 -2.21 9.59 8.81
CA MET A 26 -2.21 8.15 9.05
C MET A 26 -1.50 7.78 10.36
N GLN A 27 -0.38 8.44 10.68
CA GLN A 27 0.32 8.20 11.94
C GLN A 27 -0.58 8.53 13.14
N ALA A 28 -1.22 9.71 13.15
CA ALA A 28 -2.12 10.10 14.24
C ALA A 28 -3.32 9.15 14.39
N GLN A 29 -3.83 8.63 13.28
CA GLN A 29 -4.88 7.62 13.31
C GLN A 29 -4.40 6.31 13.96
N PHE A 30 -3.19 5.84 13.66
CA PHE A 30 -2.64 4.65 14.30
C PHE A 30 -2.29 4.86 15.77
N ASP A 31 -1.76 6.03 16.14
CA ASP A 31 -1.50 6.40 17.53
C ASP A 31 -2.80 6.41 18.35
N SER A 32 -3.95 6.66 17.70
CA SER A 32 -5.27 6.61 18.34
C SER A 32 -5.88 5.21 18.37
N LEU A 33 -5.49 4.33 17.44
CA LEU A 33 -6.02 2.96 17.33
C LEU A 33 -5.26 1.95 18.18
N PHE A 34 -3.95 2.11 18.27
CA PHE A 34 -3.06 1.17 18.92
C PHE A 34 -2.40 1.84 20.13
N ASP A 35 -2.55 1.22 21.30
CA ASP A 35 -1.83 1.65 22.49
C ASP A 35 -0.31 1.55 22.28
N HIS A 36 0.47 2.39 22.94
CA HIS A 36 1.95 2.38 22.85
C HIS A 36 2.61 1.05 23.28
N ASN A 37 1.87 0.17 23.96
CA ASN A 37 2.32 -1.18 24.31
C ASN A 37 1.95 -2.24 23.26
N SER A 38 1.29 -1.84 22.16
CA SER A 38 0.96 -2.72 21.05
C SER A 38 2.20 -3.08 20.26
N MET A 39 2.35 -4.38 19.94
CA MET A 39 3.41 -4.91 19.09
C MET A 39 3.05 -4.83 17.59
N GLN A 40 2.07 -4.00 17.20
CA GLN A 40 1.63 -3.88 15.82
C GLN A 40 2.73 -3.28 14.94
N GLU A 41 3.17 -4.02 13.92
CA GLU A 41 4.13 -3.53 12.94
C GLU A 41 3.44 -2.67 11.89
N ILE A 42 3.92 -1.43 11.74
CA ILE A 42 3.38 -0.42 10.83
C ILE A 42 4.53 0.17 10.01
N TYR A 43 4.40 0.13 8.69
CA TYR A 43 5.42 0.60 7.76
C TYR A 43 4.84 1.57 6.74
N PHE A 44 5.58 2.64 6.45
CA PHE A 44 5.29 3.49 5.30
C PHE A 44 6.11 3.04 4.09
N PHE A 45 5.43 2.54 3.07
CA PHE A 45 6.03 2.27 1.78
C PHE A 45 6.01 3.55 0.92
N THR A 46 7.17 3.94 0.40
CA THR A 46 7.28 5.06 -0.53
C THR A 46 6.60 4.68 -1.85
N GLY A 47 5.40 5.21 -2.06
CA GLY A 47 4.59 4.96 -3.25
C GLY A 47 5.27 5.46 -4.52
N ILE A 48 5.02 4.75 -5.62
CA ILE A 48 5.54 5.05 -6.94
C ILE A 48 4.71 6.17 -7.56
N ASN A 49 5.31 7.34 -7.74
CA ASN A 49 4.69 8.43 -8.47
C ASN A 49 4.89 8.28 -9.97
N GLY A 50 3.87 7.80 -10.68
CA GLY A 50 3.98 7.58 -12.13
C GLY A 50 4.15 8.85 -12.98
N LYS A 51 3.86 10.05 -12.45
CA LYS A 51 4.17 11.31 -13.18
C LYS A 51 5.67 11.63 -13.14
N GLU A 52 6.32 11.37 -12.01
CA GLU A 52 7.77 11.56 -11.83
C GLU A 52 8.57 10.39 -12.41
N ASN A 53 7.97 9.20 -12.50
CA ASN A 53 8.55 8.02 -13.12
C ASN A 53 7.63 7.42 -14.21
N PRO A 54 7.51 8.06 -15.38
CA PRO A 54 6.57 7.66 -16.43
C PRO A 54 6.92 6.34 -17.12
N ASN A 55 8.17 5.88 -16.97
CA ASN A 55 8.69 4.67 -17.61
C ASN A 55 8.94 3.54 -16.59
N HIS A 56 8.28 3.58 -15.43
CA HIS A 56 8.50 2.60 -14.38
C HIS A 56 8.33 1.16 -14.91
N PRO A 57 9.27 0.23 -14.67
CA PRO A 57 9.26 -1.10 -15.28
C PRO A 57 7.97 -1.90 -15.04
N LEU A 58 7.37 -1.77 -13.86
CA LEU A 58 6.11 -2.45 -13.52
C LEU A 58 4.92 -2.04 -14.41
N PHE A 59 4.96 -0.88 -15.09
CA PHE A 59 3.89 -0.48 -16.00
C PHE A 59 3.78 -1.45 -17.20
N LYS A 60 4.86 -2.15 -17.54
CA LYS A 60 4.87 -3.20 -18.57
C LYS A 60 4.08 -4.45 -18.16
N ARG A 61 3.87 -4.67 -16.86
CA ARG A 61 3.08 -5.80 -16.34
C ARG A 61 1.57 -5.55 -16.41
N TYR A 62 1.15 -4.29 -16.54
CA TYR A 62 -0.26 -3.94 -16.68
C TYR A 62 -0.79 -4.28 -18.08
N ASN A 63 -1.97 -4.90 -18.15
CA ASN A 63 -2.59 -5.31 -19.41
C ASN A 63 -3.44 -4.18 -20.01
N ASN A 64 -2.82 -3.33 -20.83
CA ASN A 64 -3.50 -2.21 -21.49
C ASN A 64 -4.61 -2.66 -22.45
N LYS A 65 -4.40 -3.76 -23.19
CA LYS A 65 -5.40 -4.29 -24.12
C LYS A 65 -6.69 -4.67 -23.39
N LYS A 66 -6.58 -5.42 -22.29
CA LYS A 66 -7.74 -5.81 -21.46
C LYS A 66 -8.45 -4.57 -20.90
N ARG A 67 -7.72 -3.57 -20.40
CA ARG A 67 -8.31 -2.34 -19.87
C ARG A 67 -9.06 -1.56 -20.93
N LEU A 68 -8.48 -1.39 -22.13
CA LEU A 68 -9.15 -0.72 -23.24
C LEU A 68 -10.44 -1.45 -23.64
N ASN A 69 -10.41 -2.78 -23.70
CA ASN A 69 -11.61 -3.56 -24.03
C ASN A 69 -12.73 -3.44 -22.97
N VAL A 70 -12.37 -3.33 -21.68
CA VAL A 70 -13.35 -3.32 -20.58
C VAL A 70 -13.83 -1.91 -20.23
N LYS A 71 -12.97 -0.90 -20.34
CA LYS A 71 -13.25 0.47 -19.86
C LYS A 71 -13.17 1.53 -20.97
N GLY A 72 -12.62 1.24 -22.14
CA GLY A 72 -12.54 2.16 -23.28
C GLY A 72 -11.41 3.19 -23.22
N TYR A 73 -10.63 3.25 -22.13
CA TYR A 73 -9.52 4.20 -21.96
C TYR A 73 -8.38 3.60 -21.13
N PRO A 74 -7.12 3.99 -21.39
CA PRO A 74 -5.96 3.48 -20.65
C PRO A 74 -5.93 4.06 -19.22
N LEU A 75 -5.08 3.48 -18.37
CA LEU A 75 -4.74 4.10 -17.09
C LEU A 75 -3.94 5.39 -17.32
N THR A 76 -4.20 6.40 -16.49
CA THR A 76 -3.33 7.58 -16.40
C THR A 76 -2.01 7.23 -15.70
N LEU A 77 -0.99 8.08 -15.82
CA LEU A 77 0.29 7.88 -15.11
C LEU A 77 0.11 7.79 -13.59
N SER A 78 -0.79 8.59 -13.01
CA SER A 78 -1.11 8.50 -11.57
C SER A 78 -1.74 7.16 -11.22
N GLN A 79 -2.65 6.65 -12.04
CA GLN A 79 -3.26 5.33 -11.83
C GLN A 79 -2.26 4.19 -12.03
N LEU A 80 -1.33 4.32 -12.97
CA LEU A 80 -0.22 3.38 -13.17
C LEU A 80 0.73 3.37 -11.96
N GLY A 81 1.01 4.54 -11.37
CA GLY A 81 1.78 4.65 -10.13
C GLY A 81 1.12 3.93 -8.95
N CYS A 82 -0.19 4.12 -8.75
CA CYS A 82 -0.98 3.36 -7.76
C CYS A 82 -0.90 1.84 -8.05
N TYR A 83 -1.18 1.41 -9.28
CA TYR A 83 -1.04 0.01 -9.70
C TYR A 83 0.33 -0.58 -9.36
N ALA A 84 1.42 0.13 -9.70
CA ALA A 84 2.77 -0.34 -9.46
C ALA A 84 3.09 -0.41 -7.96
N SER A 85 2.59 0.54 -7.16
CA SER A 85 2.79 0.56 -5.70
C SER A 85 2.15 -0.66 -5.04
N HIS A 86 0.90 -0.97 -5.40
CA HIS A 86 0.23 -2.19 -4.91
C HIS A 86 0.92 -3.46 -5.39
N TYR A 87 1.35 -3.49 -6.65
CA TYR A 87 2.07 -4.64 -7.20
C TYR A 87 3.36 -4.92 -6.41
N SER A 88 4.14 -3.88 -6.06
CA SER A 88 5.34 -4.03 -5.23
C SER A 88 5.01 -4.57 -3.83
N MET A 89 3.89 -4.17 -3.23
CA MET A 89 3.46 -4.73 -1.94
C MET A 89 2.99 -6.19 -2.05
N TRP A 90 2.39 -6.58 -3.17
CA TRP A 90 2.12 -8.00 -3.42
C TRP A 90 3.40 -8.82 -3.60
N GLU A 91 4.39 -8.30 -4.33
CA GLU A 91 5.71 -8.94 -4.40
C GLU A 91 6.34 -9.07 -3.01
N LYS A 92 6.21 -8.04 -2.15
CA LYS A 92 6.67 -8.09 -0.76
C LYS A 92 5.95 -9.16 0.06
N CYS A 93 4.64 -9.31 -0.08
CA CYS A 93 3.86 -10.36 0.59
C CYS A 93 4.39 -11.76 0.23
N VAL A 94 4.68 -11.99 -1.06
CA VAL A 94 5.25 -13.26 -1.53
C VAL A 94 6.69 -13.45 -1.00
N GLU A 95 7.51 -12.40 -1.03
CA GLU A 95 8.90 -12.42 -0.51
C GLU A 95 8.95 -12.78 0.97
N LEU A 96 8.06 -12.18 1.78
CA LEU A 96 7.97 -12.47 3.22
C LEU A 96 7.30 -13.81 3.51
N ASN A 97 6.61 -14.41 2.52
CA ASN A 97 5.83 -15.63 2.65
C ASN A 97 4.83 -15.59 3.84
N GLN A 98 4.21 -14.42 4.04
CA GLN A 98 3.21 -14.19 5.09
C GLN A 98 2.18 -13.14 4.64
N PRO A 99 0.95 -13.17 5.19
CA PRO A 99 -0.04 -12.14 4.89
C PRO A 99 0.43 -10.75 5.36
N ILE A 100 0.02 -9.72 4.63
CA ILE A 100 0.21 -8.31 4.99
C ILE A 100 -1.10 -7.54 4.74
N ILE A 101 -1.28 -6.44 5.46
CA ILE A 101 -2.34 -5.45 5.19
C ILE A 101 -1.72 -4.31 4.38
N ILE A 102 -2.39 -3.88 3.31
CA ILE A 102 -1.96 -2.75 2.48
C ILE A 102 -3.05 -1.69 2.54
N LEU A 103 -2.68 -0.47 2.94
CA LEU A 103 -3.58 0.68 3.03
C LEU A 103 -3.05 1.84 2.16
N GLU A 104 -3.97 2.65 1.65
CA GLU A 104 -3.64 3.94 1.04
C GLU A 104 -3.51 5.03 2.13
N ASP A 105 -2.77 6.10 1.83
CA ASP A 105 -2.50 7.19 2.78
C ASP A 105 -3.69 8.12 3.08
N ASP A 106 -4.84 7.89 2.44
CA ASP A 106 -6.10 8.59 2.66
C ASP A 106 -7.17 7.70 3.32
N ALA A 107 -6.79 6.52 3.80
CA ALA A 107 -7.68 5.63 4.54
C ALA A 107 -8.18 6.29 5.84
N LYS A 108 -9.43 6.02 6.19
CA LYS A 108 -10.05 6.49 7.44
C LYS A 108 -10.58 5.32 8.24
N PHE A 109 -10.07 5.16 9.46
CA PHE A 109 -10.53 4.09 10.34
C PHE A 109 -11.82 4.46 11.06
N LYS A 110 -12.61 3.44 11.37
CA LYS A 110 -13.84 3.55 12.17
C LYS A 110 -13.63 2.83 13.49
N ASN A 111 -14.48 3.09 14.47
CA ASN A 111 -14.33 2.61 15.85
C ASN A 111 -14.26 1.07 16.04
N ASN A 112 -14.48 0.28 14.97
CA ASN A 112 -14.42 -1.19 14.97
C ASN A 112 -13.48 -1.71 13.86
N PHE A 113 -12.43 -0.95 13.55
CA PHE A 113 -11.38 -1.39 12.63
C PHE A 113 -10.53 -2.49 13.28
#